data_AF-A0A956DIB5-F1
#
_entry.id   AF-A0A956DIB5-F1
#
_cell.length_a   1.000
_cell.length_b   1.000
_cell.length_c   1.000
_cell.angle_alpha   90.00
_cell.angle_beta   90.00
_cell.angle_gamma   90.00
#
_symmetry.space_group_name_H-M   'P 1'
#
loop_
_entity.id
_entity.type
_entity.pdbx_description
1 polymer ?
#
loop_
_entity_poly.entity_id
_entity_poly.type
_entity_poly.pdbx_seq_one_letter_code
_entity_poly.pdbx_strand_id
1 'polypeptide(L)'
;PEPADRYPTAEALREALRQFLRHRSAASLAREAQRALRELRELVMETTSQAVLTGQHRISENSDERNARTQRVFGRCRFGFAESLRQWPDNTEAAESLQEALVLMAKYHLRRGEAASAETLLQELAHPSSADATGEGAVDESDEIVALRTEALRQRQEAARLERLGLELRRDPGRKARGKVVIFGALFVALPVVGAWVLGKAGVYEYAWWHTLIFDLALAAFFGLGSFFQPKSIRGSARARSMALSLVFIALLATLMRMLSLAMGLWDLRSTSIELFFFGSGSVLAGLLADRRFYLAVPGLFLGAILVTLFPKEAQLWIGLGALLGALPLGWSWIRAGSRSTPPTSEE
;
A
#
# COMPACT_ATOMS: atom_id res chain seq x y z
N PRO A 1 -52.52 -15.75 -39.29
CA PRO A 1 -52.20 -14.64 -40.22
C PRO A 1 -53.48 -13.90 -40.59
N GLU A 2 -53.57 -12.63 -40.18
CA GLU A 2 -54.65 -11.76 -40.62
C GLU A 2 -54.47 -11.48 -42.13
N PRO A 3 -55.55 -11.18 -42.88
CA PRO A 3 -55.45 -10.88 -44.32
C PRO A 3 -54.49 -9.72 -44.62
N ALA A 4 -54.31 -8.80 -43.67
CA ALA A 4 -53.41 -7.65 -43.76
C ALA A 4 -51.91 -8.01 -43.70
N ASP A 5 -51.54 -9.19 -43.18
CA ASP A 5 -50.14 -9.62 -43.05
C ASP A 5 -49.59 -10.30 -44.32
N ARG A 6 -50.38 -10.36 -45.40
CA ARG A 6 -50.00 -11.06 -46.64
C ARG A 6 -49.22 -10.13 -47.56
N TYR A 7 -48.20 -10.69 -48.20
CA TYR A 7 -47.47 -9.98 -49.25
C TYR A 7 -48.40 -9.62 -50.42
N PRO A 8 -48.28 -8.40 -50.98
CA PRO A 8 -49.16 -7.91 -52.03
C PRO A 8 -48.97 -8.66 -53.36
N THR A 9 -47.80 -9.28 -53.58
CA THR A 9 -47.50 -10.09 -54.76
C THR A 9 -46.67 -11.32 -54.40
N ALA A 10 -46.70 -12.35 -55.25
CA ALA A 10 -45.84 -13.53 -55.13
C ALA A 10 -44.34 -13.16 -55.25
N GLU A 11 -44.03 -12.09 -55.98
CA GLU A 11 -42.67 -11.56 -56.13
C GLU A 11 -42.17 -10.92 -54.84
N ALA A 12 -43.03 -10.14 -54.16
CA ALA A 12 -42.74 -9.57 -52.84
C ALA A 12 -42.50 -10.68 -51.80
N LEU A 13 -43.29 -11.76 -51.84
CA LEU A 13 -43.06 -12.93 -50.99
C LEU A 13 -41.72 -13.64 -51.31
N ARG A 14 -41.38 -13.79 -52.59
CA ARG A 14 -40.13 -14.43 -53.02
C ARG A 14 -38.91 -13.63 -52.56
N GLU A 15 -38.97 -12.32 -52.67
CA GLU A 15 -37.88 -11.44 -52.22
C GLU A 15 -37.73 -11.47 -50.70
N ALA A 16 -38.85 -11.40 -49.96
CA ALA A 16 -38.83 -11.55 -48.52
C ALA A 16 -38.27 -12.91 -48.06
N LEU A 17 -38.61 -14.01 -48.76
CA LEU A 17 -38.03 -15.33 -48.48
C LEU A 17 -36.52 -15.38 -48.77
N ARG A 18 -36.05 -14.72 -49.83
CA ARG A 18 -34.61 -14.62 -50.12
C ARG A 18 -33.86 -13.84 -49.05
N GLN A 19 -34.39 -12.69 -48.63
CA GLN A 19 -33.83 -11.93 -47.51
C GLN A 19 -33.82 -12.76 -46.22
N PHE A 20 -34.93 -13.41 -45.89
CA PHE A 20 -35.03 -14.27 -44.72
C PHE A 20 -33.99 -15.41 -44.75
N LEU A 21 -33.85 -16.10 -45.89
CA LEU A 21 -32.87 -17.19 -46.02
C LEU A 21 -31.43 -16.68 -45.95
N ARG A 22 -31.15 -15.48 -46.47
CA ARG A 22 -29.82 -14.84 -46.38
C ARG A 22 -29.43 -14.50 -44.94
N HIS A 23 -30.37 -14.08 -44.10
CA HIS A 23 -30.08 -13.63 -42.73
C HIS A 23 -30.49 -14.63 -41.63
N ARG A 24 -31.00 -15.81 -42.00
CA ARG A 24 -31.47 -16.84 -41.05
C ARG A 24 -30.40 -17.26 -40.05
N SER A 25 -29.14 -17.41 -40.49
CA SER A 25 -28.02 -17.79 -39.61
C SER A 25 -27.72 -16.70 -38.59
N ALA A 26 -27.64 -15.44 -39.04
CA ALA A 26 -27.46 -14.27 -38.19
C ALA A 26 -28.59 -14.15 -37.15
N ALA A 27 -29.85 -14.28 -37.58
CA ALA A 27 -31.02 -14.27 -36.68
C ALA A 27 -31.02 -15.45 -35.70
N SER A 28 -30.47 -16.61 -36.06
CA SER A 28 -30.30 -17.73 -35.13
C SER A 28 -29.28 -17.42 -34.04
N LEU A 29 -28.13 -16.85 -34.42
CA LEU A 29 -27.06 -16.45 -33.50
C LEU A 29 -27.51 -15.36 -32.54
N ALA A 30 -28.21 -14.33 -33.05
CA ALA A 30 -28.80 -13.28 -32.22
C ALA A 30 -29.76 -13.86 -31.16
N ARG A 31 -30.61 -14.83 -31.54
CA ARG A 31 -31.53 -15.49 -30.58
C ARG A 31 -30.83 -16.34 -29.53
N GLU A 32 -29.67 -16.92 -29.84
CA GLU A 32 -28.83 -17.62 -28.88
C GLU A 32 -28.11 -16.65 -27.94
N ALA A 33 -27.56 -15.57 -28.49
CA ALA A 33 -26.97 -14.48 -27.71
C ALA A 33 -28.00 -13.84 -26.77
N GLN A 34 -29.25 -13.64 -27.21
CA GLN A 34 -30.33 -13.10 -26.40
C GLN A 34 -30.70 -14.01 -25.23
N ARG A 35 -30.59 -15.34 -25.40
CA ARG A 35 -30.72 -16.30 -24.29
C ARG A 35 -29.59 -16.14 -23.28
N ALA A 36 -28.35 -16.00 -23.75
CA ALA A 36 -27.20 -15.74 -22.89
C ALA A 36 -27.29 -14.38 -22.17
N LEU A 37 -27.83 -13.34 -22.82
CA LEU A 37 -28.05 -12.03 -22.20
C LEU A 37 -29.05 -12.12 -21.04
N ARG A 38 -30.13 -12.88 -21.18
CA ARG A 38 -31.06 -13.13 -20.07
C ARG A 38 -30.38 -13.83 -18.90
N GLU A 39 -29.60 -14.88 -19.16
CA GLU A 39 -28.80 -15.56 -18.13
C GLU A 39 -27.81 -14.59 -17.47
N LEU A 40 -27.17 -13.70 -18.24
CA LEU A 40 -26.25 -12.71 -17.72
C LEU A 40 -26.94 -11.73 -16.74
N ARG A 41 -28.13 -11.24 -17.10
CA ARG A 41 -28.93 -10.35 -16.24
C ARG A 41 -29.26 -11.01 -14.92
N GLU A 42 -29.68 -12.27 -14.95
CA GLU A 42 -29.99 -13.05 -13.75
C GLU A 42 -28.77 -13.18 -12.83
N LEU A 43 -27.60 -13.54 -13.38
CA LEU A 43 -26.36 -13.70 -12.60
C LEU A 43 -25.87 -12.39 -11.99
N VAL A 44 -25.91 -11.29 -12.75
CA VAL A 44 -25.52 -9.96 -12.25
C VAL A 44 -26.48 -9.51 -11.16
N MET A 45 -27.79 -9.73 -11.33
CA MET A 45 -28.81 -9.36 -10.34
C MET A 45 -28.68 -10.18 -9.06
N GLU A 46 -28.46 -11.49 -9.15
CA GLU A 46 -28.23 -12.36 -7.99
C GLU A 46 -27.01 -11.90 -7.19
N THR A 47 -25.89 -11.65 -7.89
CA THR A 47 -24.64 -11.22 -7.27
C THR A 47 -24.77 -9.84 -6.61
N THR A 48 -25.46 -8.92 -7.29
CA THR A 48 -25.66 -7.56 -6.80
C THR A 48 -26.61 -7.52 -5.59
N SER A 49 -27.70 -8.30 -5.63
CA SER A 49 -28.67 -8.40 -4.52
C SER A 49 -28.02 -8.97 -3.26
N GLN A 50 -27.16 -9.98 -3.40
CA GLN A 50 -26.45 -10.54 -2.25
C GLN A 50 -25.50 -9.53 -1.59
N ALA A 51 -24.83 -8.68 -2.37
CA ALA A 51 -23.98 -7.62 -1.83
C ALA A 51 -24.81 -6.61 -1.00
N VAL A 52 -25.99 -6.23 -1.50
CA VAL A 52 -26.91 -5.34 -0.78
C VAL A 52 -27.39 -5.95 0.54
N LEU A 53 -27.81 -7.22 0.53
CA LEU A 53 -28.29 -7.93 1.73
C LEU A 53 -27.22 -8.09 2.81
N THR A 54 -25.95 -8.16 2.42
CA THR A 54 -24.82 -8.29 3.36
C THR A 54 -24.28 -6.93 3.84
N GLY A 55 -24.88 -5.82 3.42
CA GLY A 55 -24.40 -4.46 3.72
C GLY A 55 -23.08 -4.10 3.02
N GLN A 56 -22.63 -4.94 2.09
CA GLN A 56 -21.39 -4.72 1.35
C GLN A 56 -21.63 -3.77 0.19
N HIS A 57 -20.93 -2.64 0.19
CA HIS A 57 -20.98 -1.66 -0.90
C HIS A 57 -20.23 -2.14 -2.16
N ARG A 58 -19.41 -3.20 -2.04
CA ARG A 58 -18.66 -3.81 -3.14
C ARG A 58 -18.87 -5.31 -3.16
N ILE A 59 -18.95 -5.88 -4.36
CA ILE A 59 -19.00 -7.33 -4.56
C ILE A 59 -17.61 -7.90 -4.16
N SER A 60 -17.59 -8.85 -3.23
CA SER A 60 -16.36 -9.45 -2.71
C SER A 60 -15.47 -10.07 -3.81
N GLU A 61 -14.16 -9.86 -3.70
CA GLU A 61 -13.14 -10.47 -4.56
C GLU A 61 -13.16 -12.00 -4.46
N ASN A 62 -13.50 -12.57 -3.29
CA ASN A 62 -13.51 -14.02 -3.04
C ASN A 62 -14.67 -14.79 -3.72
N SER A 63 -15.32 -14.23 -4.75
CA SER A 63 -16.40 -14.88 -5.51
C SER A 63 -15.95 -15.40 -6.87
N ASP A 64 -14.70 -15.88 -6.95
CA ASP A 64 -14.01 -16.25 -8.20
C ASP A 64 -14.84 -17.16 -9.12
N GLU A 65 -15.54 -18.15 -8.57
CA GLU A 65 -16.34 -19.08 -9.38
C GLU A 65 -17.56 -18.41 -10.03
N ARG A 66 -18.24 -17.53 -9.29
CA ARG A 66 -19.40 -16.79 -9.81
C ARG A 66 -18.98 -15.75 -10.82
N ASN A 67 -17.89 -15.02 -10.54
CA ASN A 67 -17.30 -14.09 -11.49
C ASN A 67 -16.90 -14.82 -12.78
N ALA A 68 -16.22 -15.96 -12.68
CA ALA A 68 -15.85 -16.76 -13.84
C ALA A 68 -17.10 -17.22 -14.62
N ARG A 69 -18.20 -17.58 -13.95
CA ARG A 69 -19.47 -17.89 -14.62
C ARG A 69 -20.04 -16.66 -15.35
N THR A 70 -20.12 -15.51 -14.70
CA THR A 70 -20.58 -14.24 -15.29
C THR A 70 -19.75 -13.89 -16.53
N GLN A 71 -18.42 -13.98 -16.46
CA GLN A 71 -17.51 -13.73 -17.59
C GLN A 71 -17.72 -14.69 -18.75
N ARG A 72 -17.92 -16.00 -18.48
CA ARG A 72 -18.21 -16.99 -19.52
C ARG A 72 -19.52 -16.68 -20.24
N VAL A 73 -20.58 -16.34 -19.51
CA VAL A 73 -21.89 -16.01 -20.09
C VAL A 73 -21.81 -14.73 -20.91
N PHE A 74 -21.13 -13.71 -20.40
CA PHE A 74 -20.87 -12.47 -21.13
C PHE A 74 -20.09 -12.72 -22.43
N GLY A 75 -19.04 -13.56 -22.39
CA GLY A 75 -18.27 -13.94 -23.58
C GLY A 75 -19.14 -14.58 -24.67
N ARG A 76 -20.06 -15.48 -24.30
CA ARG A 76 -21.03 -16.07 -25.24
C ARG A 76 -21.97 -15.03 -25.85
N CYS A 77 -22.48 -14.13 -25.01
CA CYS A 77 -23.37 -13.05 -25.41
C CYS A 77 -22.69 -12.13 -26.43
N ARG A 78 -21.50 -11.62 -26.09
CA ARG A 78 -20.71 -10.73 -26.94
C ARG A 78 -20.34 -11.38 -28.27
N PHE A 79 -19.87 -12.63 -28.24
CA PHE A 79 -19.54 -13.38 -29.45
C PHE A 79 -20.75 -13.57 -30.37
N GLY A 80 -21.88 -14.00 -29.83
CA GLY A 80 -23.07 -14.27 -30.65
C GLY A 80 -23.65 -13.02 -31.30
N PHE A 81 -23.67 -11.88 -30.61
CA PHE A 81 -24.11 -10.62 -31.22
C PHE A 81 -23.10 -10.08 -32.24
N ALA A 82 -21.80 -10.11 -31.94
CA ALA A 82 -20.76 -9.67 -32.88
C ALA A 82 -20.78 -10.51 -34.17
N GLU A 83 -20.95 -11.84 -34.04
CA GLU A 83 -21.06 -12.73 -35.19
C GLU A 83 -22.34 -12.50 -35.99
N SER A 84 -23.48 -12.25 -35.31
CA SER A 84 -24.72 -11.87 -35.96
C SER A 84 -24.57 -10.57 -36.76
N LEU A 85 -23.97 -9.54 -36.16
CA LEU A 85 -23.76 -8.24 -36.80
C LEU A 85 -22.76 -8.31 -37.96
N ARG A 86 -21.78 -9.21 -37.89
CA ARG A 86 -20.88 -9.47 -39.03
C ARG A 86 -21.62 -10.05 -40.24
N GLN A 87 -22.62 -10.89 -40.00
CA GLN A 87 -23.42 -11.53 -41.06
C GLN A 87 -24.60 -10.66 -41.52
N TRP A 88 -25.13 -9.83 -40.63
CA TRP A 88 -26.23 -8.91 -40.88
C TRP A 88 -26.02 -7.61 -40.09
N PRO A 89 -25.27 -6.64 -40.64
CA PRO A 89 -24.92 -5.38 -39.97
C PRO A 89 -26.14 -4.54 -39.57
N ASP A 90 -27.20 -4.58 -40.37
CA ASP A 90 -28.43 -3.82 -40.15
C ASP A 90 -29.36 -4.45 -39.10
N ASN A 91 -28.92 -5.49 -38.39
CA ASN A 91 -29.70 -6.10 -37.31
C ASN A 91 -29.68 -5.20 -36.06
N THR A 92 -30.60 -4.25 -36.01
CA THR A 92 -30.74 -3.29 -34.88
C THR A 92 -30.94 -3.99 -33.54
N GLU A 93 -31.72 -5.09 -33.50
CA GLU A 93 -31.95 -5.86 -32.28
C GLU A 93 -30.64 -6.43 -31.71
N ALA A 94 -29.75 -6.94 -32.58
CA ALA A 94 -28.45 -7.45 -32.15
C ALA A 94 -27.50 -6.34 -31.71
N ALA A 95 -27.55 -5.17 -32.37
CA ALA A 95 -26.75 -4.00 -31.99
C ALA A 95 -27.15 -3.46 -30.62
N GLU A 96 -28.46 -3.23 -30.41
CA GLU A 96 -29.01 -2.77 -29.12
C GLU A 96 -28.72 -3.75 -27.99
N SER A 97 -28.89 -5.05 -28.25
CA SER A 97 -28.65 -6.09 -27.23
C SER A 97 -27.16 -6.25 -26.89
N LEU A 98 -26.25 -6.05 -27.85
CA LEU A 98 -24.81 -5.99 -27.60
C LEU A 98 -24.46 -4.79 -26.73
N GLN A 99 -24.99 -3.61 -27.05
CA GLN A 99 -24.81 -2.41 -26.26
C GLN A 99 -25.29 -2.62 -24.82
N GLU A 100 -26.46 -3.22 -24.64
CA GLU A 100 -26.98 -3.54 -23.32
C GLU A 100 -26.07 -4.49 -22.54
N ALA A 101 -25.54 -5.53 -23.18
CA ALA A 101 -24.61 -6.48 -22.56
C ALA A 101 -23.33 -5.78 -22.06
N LEU A 102 -22.78 -4.87 -22.86
CA LEU A 102 -21.59 -4.08 -22.53
C LEU A 102 -21.85 -3.15 -21.34
N VAL A 103 -22.96 -2.41 -21.37
CA VAL A 103 -23.37 -1.51 -20.27
C VAL A 103 -23.60 -2.29 -18.96
N LEU A 104 -24.28 -3.42 -19.03
CA LEU A 104 -24.52 -4.29 -17.88
C LEU A 104 -23.21 -4.76 -17.23
N MET A 105 -22.25 -5.20 -18.05
CA MET A 105 -20.95 -5.65 -17.54
C MET A 105 -20.06 -4.51 -17.05
N ALA A 106 -20.11 -3.33 -17.69
CA ALA A 106 -19.42 -2.15 -17.19
C ALA A 106 -19.91 -1.79 -15.77
N LYS A 107 -21.23 -1.79 -15.54
CA LYS A 107 -21.82 -1.61 -14.20
C LYS A 107 -21.36 -2.67 -13.20
N TYR A 108 -21.32 -3.93 -13.63
CA TYR A 108 -20.85 -5.05 -12.81
C TYR A 108 -19.39 -4.85 -12.37
N HIS A 109 -18.50 -4.50 -13.31
CA HIS A 109 -17.08 -4.24 -13.02
C HIS A 109 -16.87 -3.03 -12.10
N LEU A 110 -17.63 -1.95 -12.28
CA LEU A 110 -17.57 -0.78 -11.39
C LEU A 110 -17.99 -1.11 -9.95
N ARG A 111 -19.00 -1.97 -9.77
CA ARG A 111 -19.40 -2.45 -8.44
C ARG A 111 -18.35 -3.35 -7.79
N ARG A 112 -17.47 -3.97 -8.57
CA ARG A 112 -16.30 -4.74 -8.11
C ARG A 112 -15.07 -3.88 -7.86
N GLY A 113 -15.09 -2.60 -8.25
CA GLY A 113 -13.91 -1.72 -8.19
C GLY A 113 -12.90 -1.95 -9.32
N GLU A 114 -13.29 -2.70 -10.36
CA GLU A 114 -12.47 -3.04 -11.52
C GLU A 114 -12.64 -1.97 -12.62
N ALA A 115 -12.29 -0.73 -12.31
CA ALA A 115 -12.54 0.43 -13.17
C ALA A 115 -11.91 0.32 -14.58
N ALA A 116 -10.72 -0.29 -14.70
CA ALA A 116 -10.05 -0.48 -15.98
C ALA A 116 -10.82 -1.43 -16.92
N SER A 117 -11.40 -2.51 -16.37
CA SER A 117 -12.23 -3.45 -17.14
C SER A 117 -13.52 -2.77 -17.61
N ALA A 118 -14.15 -1.97 -16.74
CA ALA A 118 -15.33 -1.19 -17.11
C ALA A 118 -15.03 -0.18 -18.22
N GLU A 119 -13.91 0.55 -18.12
CA GLU A 119 -13.49 1.52 -19.15
C GLU A 119 -13.28 0.85 -20.51
N THR A 120 -12.66 -0.33 -20.54
CA THR A 120 -12.45 -1.11 -21.79
C THR A 120 -13.79 -1.44 -22.47
N LEU A 121 -14.79 -1.87 -21.70
CA LEU A 121 -16.13 -2.17 -22.22
C LEU A 121 -16.85 -0.91 -22.72
N LEU A 122 -16.67 0.23 -22.04
CA LEU A 122 -17.27 1.52 -22.43
C LEU A 122 -16.58 2.15 -23.65
N GLN A 123 -15.31 1.80 -23.93
CA GLN A 123 -14.59 2.15 -25.15
C GLN A 123 -15.04 1.30 -26.34
N GLU A 124 -15.37 0.02 -26.12
CA GLU A 124 -15.96 -0.86 -27.14
C GLU A 124 -17.29 -0.29 -27.68
N LEU A 125 -18.06 0.41 -26.83
CA LEU A 125 -19.26 1.15 -27.23
C LEU A 125 -18.98 2.39 -28.10
N ALA A 126 -17.81 3.03 -27.93
CA ALA A 126 -17.42 4.23 -28.70
C ALA A 126 -16.97 3.89 -30.12
N HIS A 127 -16.53 2.65 -30.34
CA HIS A 127 -16.07 2.16 -31.64
C HIS A 127 -17.08 1.17 -32.20
N PRO A 128 -18.09 1.63 -32.96
CA PRO A 128 -18.94 0.72 -33.70
C PRO A 128 -18.10 0.06 -34.78
N SER A 129 -17.49 -1.10 -34.49
CA SER A 129 -16.79 -1.94 -35.48
C SER A 129 -17.76 -2.59 -36.49
N SER A 130 -18.93 -1.99 -36.70
CA SER A 130 -19.94 -2.41 -37.69
C SER A 130 -20.58 -1.22 -38.43
N ALA A 131 -20.05 -0.01 -38.31
CA ALA A 131 -20.57 1.18 -39.01
C ALA A 131 -19.55 1.83 -39.95
N ASP A 132 -18.78 1.02 -40.68
CA ASP A 132 -18.18 1.45 -41.95
C ASP A 132 -19.17 1.14 -43.09
N ALA A 133 -20.18 2.00 -43.28
CA ALA A 133 -20.92 2.05 -44.55
C ALA A 133 -21.61 3.39 -44.84
N THR A 134 -22.02 4.19 -43.84
CA THR A 134 -22.62 5.52 -44.09
C THR A 134 -22.37 6.44 -42.90
N GLY A 135 -21.52 7.45 -43.12
CA GLY A 135 -20.96 8.33 -42.10
C GLY A 135 -21.90 9.38 -41.51
N GLU A 136 -23.11 9.02 -41.14
CA GLU A 136 -24.07 9.94 -40.48
C GLU A 136 -24.81 9.19 -39.37
N GLY A 137 -24.18 9.10 -38.20
CA GLY A 137 -24.77 8.41 -37.06
C GLY A 137 -23.85 8.44 -35.86
N ALA A 138 -23.51 9.64 -35.38
CA ALA A 138 -23.02 9.77 -34.02
C ALA A 138 -24.11 9.18 -33.12
N VAL A 139 -23.85 7.99 -32.55
CA VAL A 139 -24.71 7.40 -31.54
C VAL A 139 -24.81 8.44 -30.43
N ASP A 140 -26.02 8.94 -30.20
CA ASP A 140 -26.31 9.87 -29.12
C ASP A 140 -25.89 9.19 -27.82
N GLU A 141 -24.78 9.65 -27.25
CA GLU A 141 -24.15 9.01 -26.12
C GLU A 141 -25.06 9.23 -24.92
N SER A 142 -25.80 8.18 -24.54
CA SER A 142 -26.80 8.32 -23.48
C SER A 142 -26.18 8.85 -22.19
N ASP A 143 -26.91 9.70 -21.46
CA ASP A 143 -26.48 10.27 -20.17
C ASP A 143 -25.96 9.18 -19.20
N GLU A 144 -26.50 7.97 -19.30
CA GLU A 144 -26.07 6.81 -18.53
C GLU A 144 -24.63 6.37 -18.86
N ILE A 145 -24.25 6.30 -20.14
CA ILE A 145 -22.89 5.91 -20.56
C ILE A 145 -21.88 6.96 -20.09
N VAL A 146 -22.23 8.25 -20.21
CA VAL A 146 -21.41 9.37 -19.73
C VAL A 146 -21.20 9.28 -18.21
N ALA A 147 -22.26 8.99 -17.44
CA ALA A 147 -22.19 8.80 -16.00
C ALA A 147 -21.28 7.62 -15.62
N LEU A 148 -21.38 6.49 -16.34
CA LEU A 148 -20.54 5.30 -16.10
C LEU A 148 -19.06 5.57 -16.40
N ARG A 149 -18.75 6.29 -17.49
CA ARG A 149 -17.36 6.68 -17.81
C ARG A 149 -16.77 7.60 -16.74
N THR A 150 -17.54 8.57 -16.29
CA THR A 150 -17.13 9.51 -15.24
C THR A 150 -16.82 8.75 -13.94
N GLU A 151 -17.66 7.78 -13.57
CA GLU A 151 -17.43 6.95 -12.38
C GLU A 151 -16.20 6.04 -12.53
N ALA A 152 -15.98 5.44 -13.72
CA ALA A 152 -14.78 4.65 -13.99
C ALA A 152 -13.49 5.48 -13.83
N LEU A 153 -13.48 6.69 -14.39
CA LEU A 153 -12.37 7.64 -14.26
C LEU A 153 -12.11 8.01 -12.80
N ARG A 154 -13.17 8.30 -12.02
CA ARG A 154 -13.07 8.65 -10.61
C ARG A 154 -12.43 7.51 -9.80
N GLN A 155 -12.92 6.28 -9.95
CA GLN A 155 -12.37 5.13 -9.23
C GLN A 155 -10.91 4.86 -9.59
N ARG A 156 -10.53 5.03 -10.86
CA ARG A 156 -9.13 4.87 -11.32
C ARG A 156 -8.20 5.92 -10.71
N GLN A 157 -8.63 7.18 -10.65
CA GLN A 157 -7.86 8.25 -10.01
C GLN A 157 -7.68 8.02 -8.51
N GLU A 158 -8.72 7.55 -7.83
CA GLU A 158 -8.64 7.18 -6.41
C GLU A 158 -7.67 6.02 -6.17
N ALA A 159 -7.74 4.97 -6.99
CA ALA A 159 -6.82 3.84 -6.91
C ALA A 159 -5.36 4.29 -7.12
N ALA A 160 -5.09 5.10 -8.14
CA ALA A 160 -3.77 5.64 -8.41
C ALA A 160 -3.27 6.55 -7.28
N ARG A 161 -4.15 7.33 -6.65
CA ARG A 161 -3.81 8.16 -5.49
C ARG A 161 -3.43 7.31 -4.28
N LEU A 162 -4.20 6.25 -3.99
CA LEU A 162 -3.90 5.33 -2.90
C LEU A 162 -2.59 4.59 -3.13
N GLU A 163 -2.32 4.16 -4.36
CA GLU A 163 -1.04 3.54 -4.73
C GLU A 163 0.13 4.50 -4.50
N ARG A 164 0.01 5.77 -4.93
CA ARG A 164 1.03 6.79 -4.67
C ARG A 164 1.30 6.98 -3.18
N LEU A 165 0.25 7.09 -2.37
CA LEU A 165 0.39 7.17 -0.91
C LEU A 165 1.07 5.92 -0.34
N GLY A 166 0.72 4.73 -0.81
CA GLY A 166 1.36 3.47 -0.41
C GLY A 166 2.84 3.42 -0.78
N LEU A 167 3.21 3.91 -1.97
CA LEU A 167 4.59 4.01 -2.44
C LEU A 167 5.40 5.03 -1.64
N GLU A 168 4.81 6.18 -1.29
CA GLU A 168 5.42 7.19 -0.41
C GLU A 168 5.66 6.64 1.00
N LEU A 169 4.72 5.87 1.56
CA LEU A 169 4.94 5.21 2.84
C LEU A 169 6.05 4.15 2.78
N ARG A 170 6.21 3.46 1.64
CA ARG A 170 7.23 2.42 1.41
C ARG A 170 8.63 2.99 1.11
N ARG A 171 8.73 4.07 0.35
CA ARG A 171 9.99 4.80 0.13
C ARG A 171 10.30 5.61 1.37
N ASP A 172 11.03 5.00 2.29
CA ASP A 172 11.57 5.68 3.46
C ASP A 172 13.05 6.03 3.22
N PRO A 173 13.35 7.15 2.53
CA PRO A 173 14.70 7.54 2.14
C PRO A 173 15.65 7.75 3.33
N GLY A 174 15.11 7.83 4.55
CA GLY A 174 15.88 8.02 5.78
C GLY A 174 16.39 6.75 6.45
N ARG A 175 16.13 5.53 5.96
CA ARG A 175 16.51 4.29 6.68
C ARG A 175 18.02 4.16 6.90
N LYS A 176 18.85 4.32 5.86
CA LYS A 176 20.32 4.23 5.98
C LYS A 176 20.87 5.33 6.89
N ALA A 177 20.32 6.54 6.78
CA ALA A 177 20.71 7.67 7.60
C ALA A 177 20.43 7.43 9.10
N ARG A 178 19.25 6.91 9.44
CA ARG A 178 18.88 6.55 10.82
C ARG A 178 19.81 5.51 11.41
N GLY A 179 20.15 4.47 10.64
CA GLY A 179 21.12 3.47 11.06
C GLY A 179 22.49 4.06 11.37
N LYS A 180 22.98 4.98 10.53
CA LYS A 180 24.24 5.70 10.79
C LYS A 180 24.15 6.55 12.07
N VAL A 181 23.07 7.32 12.26
CA VAL A 181 22.88 8.14 13.47
C VAL A 181 22.90 7.30 14.74
N VAL A 182 22.22 6.15 14.75
CA VAL A 182 22.22 5.25 15.92
C VAL A 182 23.60 4.67 16.19
N ILE A 183 24.34 4.26 15.16
CA ILE A 183 25.72 3.75 15.33
C ILE A 183 26.65 4.85 15.85
N PHE A 184 26.61 6.05 15.27
CA PHE A 184 27.43 7.17 15.75
C PHE A 184 27.06 7.59 17.18
N GLY A 185 25.77 7.60 17.52
CA GLY A 185 25.31 7.84 18.89
C GLY A 185 25.82 6.77 19.85
N ALA A 186 25.78 5.49 19.47
CA ALA A 186 26.30 4.40 20.27
C ALA A 186 27.81 4.51 20.50
N LEU A 187 28.57 4.87 19.47
CA LEU A 187 30.01 5.10 19.58
C LEU A 187 30.33 6.32 20.44
N PHE A 188 29.57 7.40 20.29
CA PHE A 188 29.68 8.59 21.12
C PHE A 188 29.43 8.28 22.59
N VAL A 189 28.54 7.32 22.89
CA VAL A 189 28.32 6.87 24.26
C VAL A 189 29.40 5.93 24.75
N ALA A 190 29.75 4.91 23.98
CA ALA A 190 30.65 3.87 24.42
C ALA A 190 32.10 4.32 24.56
N LEU A 191 32.61 5.16 23.64
CA LEU A 191 34.02 5.53 23.63
C LEU A 191 34.44 6.33 24.88
N PRO A 192 33.75 7.40 25.30
CA PRO A 192 34.13 8.13 26.51
C PRO A 192 33.98 7.29 27.78
N VAL A 193 32.93 6.46 27.85
CA VAL A 193 32.66 5.63 29.04
C VAL A 193 33.71 4.52 29.19
N VAL A 194 34.06 3.83 28.09
CA VAL A 194 35.14 2.82 28.11
C VAL A 194 36.50 3.49 28.32
N GLY A 195 36.73 4.67 27.76
CA GLY A 195 37.94 5.46 27.99
C GLY A 195 38.10 5.84 29.48
N ALA A 196 37.02 6.29 30.12
CA ALA A 196 36.99 6.59 31.55
C ALA A 196 37.33 5.36 32.40
N TRP A 197 36.85 4.17 32.00
CA TRP A 197 37.20 2.91 32.65
C TRP A 197 38.70 2.59 32.54
N VAL A 198 39.29 2.70 31.35
CA VAL A 198 40.73 2.46 31.14
C VAL A 198 41.56 3.45 31.97
N LEU A 199 41.19 4.73 31.96
CA LEU A 199 41.88 5.77 32.74
C LEU A 199 41.72 5.56 34.25
N GLY A 200 40.57 5.07 34.70
CA GLY A 200 40.34 4.69 36.10
C GLY A 200 41.21 3.52 36.53
N LYS A 201 41.38 2.50 35.67
CA LYS A 201 42.32 1.39 35.93
C LYS A 201 43.78 1.83 35.97
N ALA A 202 44.13 2.86 35.21
CA ALA A 202 45.46 3.47 35.25
C ALA A 202 45.66 4.39 36.48
N GLY A 203 44.62 4.65 37.28
CA GLY A 203 44.67 5.56 38.44
C GLY A 203 44.73 7.04 38.06
N VAL A 204 44.48 7.39 36.80
CA VAL A 204 44.53 8.77 36.29
C VAL A 204 43.19 9.49 36.45
N TYR A 205 42.11 8.73 36.57
CA TYR A 205 40.75 9.27 36.59
C TYR A 205 39.95 8.71 37.77
N GLU A 206 39.36 9.62 38.56
CA GLU A 206 38.39 9.29 39.59
C GLU A 206 36.99 9.76 39.18
N TYR A 207 36.00 8.88 39.37
CA TYR A 207 34.62 9.20 39.03
C TYR A 207 34.02 10.22 40.02
N ALA A 208 33.23 11.14 39.48
CA ALA A 208 32.46 12.12 40.22
C ALA A 208 31.08 12.23 39.57
N TRP A 209 30.05 12.51 40.38
CA TRP A 209 28.65 12.53 39.94
C TRP A 209 28.35 13.55 38.84
N TRP A 210 29.11 14.65 38.77
CA TRP A 210 28.93 15.68 37.76
C TRP A 210 29.41 15.24 36.37
N HIS A 211 30.32 14.25 36.29
CA HIS A 211 30.78 13.72 35.01
C HIS A 211 29.61 13.12 34.19
N THR A 212 28.69 12.40 34.85
CA THR A 212 27.50 11.85 34.19
C THR A 212 26.52 12.92 33.72
N LEU A 213 26.33 13.99 34.49
CA LEU A 213 25.45 15.09 34.08
C LEU A 213 25.99 15.83 32.85
N ILE A 214 27.29 16.14 32.85
CA ILE A 214 27.93 16.76 31.68
C ILE A 214 27.83 15.84 30.47
N PHE A 215 28.03 14.54 30.67
CA PHE A 215 27.93 13.56 29.61
C PHE A 215 26.51 13.48 29.01
N ASP A 216 25.46 13.46 29.83
CA ASP A 216 24.07 13.45 29.34
C ASP A 216 23.71 14.73 28.58
N LEU A 217 24.15 15.89 29.09
CA LEU A 217 24.00 17.18 28.40
C LEU A 217 24.76 17.19 27.07
N ALA A 218 25.99 16.65 27.04
CA ALA A 218 26.78 16.52 25.82
C ALA A 218 26.10 15.58 24.81
N LEU A 219 25.48 14.50 25.27
CA LEU A 219 24.71 13.58 24.44
C LEU A 219 23.46 14.25 23.84
N ALA A 220 22.72 15.01 24.65
CA ALA A 220 21.58 15.79 24.17
C ALA A 220 22.02 16.85 23.14
N ALA A 221 23.12 17.56 23.40
CA ALA A 221 23.70 18.52 22.46
C ALA A 221 24.19 17.84 21.18
N PHE A 222 24.81 16.66 21.27
CA PHE A 222 25.24 15.87 20.11
C PHE A 222 24.07 15.50 19.20
N PHE A 223 22.96 14.99 19.76
CA PHE A 223 21.78 14.68 18.95
C PHE A 223 21.08 15.95 18.44
N GLY A 224 21.03 17.02 19.23
CA GLY A 224 20.44 18.30 18.86
C GLY A 224 21.18 18.96 17.69
N LEU A 225 22.49 19.19 17.84
CA LEU A 225 23.35 19.72 16.78
C LEU A 225 23.41 18.76 15.59
N GLY A 226 23.56 17.46 15.85
CA GLY A 226 23.57 16.42 14.82
C GLY A 226 22.31 16.43 13.96
N SER A 227 21.14 16.78 14.52
CA SER A 227 19.89 16.93 13.78
C SER A 227 19.89 18.15 12.83
N PHE A 228 20.57 19.24 13.21
CA PHE A 228 20.67 20.46 12.42
C PHE A 228 21.64 20.30 11.23
N PHE A 229 22.73 19.56 11.44
CA PHE A 229 23.76 19.32 10.42
C PHE A 229 23.46 18.17 9.45
N GLN A 230 22.30 17.51 9.54
CA GLN A 230 21.98 16.39 8.64
C GLN A 230 21.87 16.83 7.17
N PRO A 231 22.28 16.02 6.19
CA PRO A 231 22.08 16.32 4.77
C PRO A 231 20.61 16.63 4.43
N LYS A 232 20.39 17.49 3.42
CA LYS A 232 19.05 17.94 2.99
C LYS A 232 18.08 16.78 2.71
N SER A 233 18.60 15.65 2.24
CA SER A 233 17.83 14.42 1.99
C SER A 233 17.16 13.84 3.24
N ILE A 234 17.73 14.05 4.43
CA ILE A 234 17.20 13.55 5.69
C ILE A 234 16.26 14.59 6.33
N ARG A 235 16.62 15.89 6.27
CA ARG A 235 15.78 16.99 6.79
C ARG A 235 14.40 17.04 6.14
N GLY A 236 14.28 16.62 4.88
CA GLY A 236 12.99 16.54 4.18
C GLY A 236 12.02 15.50 4.75
N SER A 237 12.50 14.48 5.48
CA SER A 237 11.64 13.43 6.03
C SER A 237 11.07 13.83 7.40
N ALA A 238 9.73 13.89 7.50
CA ALA A 238 9.05 14.14 8.77
C ALA A 238 9.39 13.08 9.84
N ARG A 239 9.54 11.81 9.45
CA ARG A 239 9.93 10.72 10.36
C ARG A 239 11.35 10.86 10.87
N ALA A 240 12.30 11.28 10.01
CA ALA A 240 13.68 11.47 10.44
C ALA A 240 13.80 12.64 11.45
N ARG A 241 13.05 13.74 11.21
CA ARG A 241 12.95 14.85 12.16
C ARG A 241 12.33 14.42 13.49
N SER A 242 11.21 13.69 13.44
CA SER A 242 10.56 13.15 14.65
C SER A 242 11.48 12.22 15.44
N MET A 243 12.25 11.35 14.77
CA MET A 243 13.21 10.46 15.44
C MET A 243 14.41 11.23 16.03
N ALA A 244 14.93 12.24 15.34
CA ALA A 244 16.01 13.06 15.89
C ALA A 244 15.53 13.83 17.12
N LEU A 245 14.33 14.42 17.05
CA LEU A 245 13.69 15.10 18.16
C LEU A 245 13.45 14.14 19.34
N SER A 246 12.97 12.91 19.07
CA SER A 246 12.75 11.93 20.13
C SER A 246 14.05 11.50 20.81
N LEU A 247 15.17 11.36 20.09
CA LEU A 247 16.48 11.09 20.69
C LEU A 247 16.94 12.23 21.60
N VAL A 248 16.72 13.49 21.21
CA VAL A 248 17.00 14.66 22.06
C VAL A 248 16.14 14.63 23.31
N PHE A 249 14.82 14.42 23.17
CA PHE A 249 13.92 14.34 24.32
C PHE A 249 14.26 13.19 25.27
N ILE A 250 14.65 12.03 24.73
CA ILE A 250 15.07 10.89 25.55
C ILE A 250 16.37 11.22 26.31
N ALA A 251 17.35 11.89 25.68
CA ALA A 251 18.57 12.30 26.36
C ALA A 251 18.31 13.34 27.46
N LEU A 252 17.40 14.29 27.22
CA LEU A 252 16.95 15.26 28.24
C LEU A 252 16.20 14.56 29.38
N LEU A 253 15.37 13.57 29.06
CA LEU A 253 14.65 12.78 30.06
C LEU A 253 15.61 11.92 30.90
N ALA A 254 16.66 11.37 30.29
CA ALA A 254 17.72 10.68 31.01
C ALA A 254 18.45 11.63 31.98
N THR A 255 18.76 12.86 31.53
CA THR A 255 19.35 13.91 32.39
C THR A 255 18.43 14.24 33.57
N LEU A 256 17.12 14.37 33.33
CA LEU A 256 16.13 14.62 34.39
C LEU A 256 16.06 13.46 35.38
N MET A 257 16.06 12.22 34.87
CA MET A 257 16.04 11.01 35.70
C MET A 257 17.32 10.90 36.54
N ARG A 258 18.47 11.32 36.00
CA ARG A 258 19.73 11.43 36.75
C ARG A 258 19.63 12.45 37.86
N MET A 259 19.12 13.66 37.58
CA MET A 259 18.92 14.69 38.61
C MET A 259 18.01 14.19 39.74
N LEU A 260 16.94 13.46 39.41
CA LEU A 260 16.06 12.85 40.40
C LEU A 260 16.78 11.79 41.24
N SER A 261 17.60 10.95 40.60
CA SER A 261 18.40 9.93 41.29
C SER A 261 19.40 10.56 42.28
N LEU A 262 20.04 11.66 41.88
CA LEU A 262 20.93 12.42 42.76
C LEU A 262 20.17 13.06 43.93
N ALA A 263 18.98 13.63 43.68
CA ALA A 263 18.13 14.18 44.73
C ALA A 263 17.66 13.12 45.75
N MET A 264 17.53 11.86 45.32
CA MET A 264 17.24 10.71 46.20
C MET A 264 18.48 10.16 46.94
N GLY A 265 19.65 10.77 46.75
CA GLY A 265 20.90 10.35 47.39
C GLY A 265 21.62 9.18 46.71
N LEU A 266 21.25 8.82 45.47
CA LEU A 266 21.90 7.77 44.68
C LEU A 266 23.09 8.36 43.92
N TRP A 267 24.19 8.62 44.65
CA TRP A 267 25.41 9.22 44.09
C TRP A 267 26.31 8.22 43.32
N ASP A 268 26.03 6.93 43.46
CA ASP A 268 26.85 5.85 42.91
C ASP A 268 26.51 5.56 41.43
N LEU A 269 27.46 4.97 40.70
CA LEU A 269 27.33 4.50 39.32
C LEU A 269 26.20 3.47 39.16
N ARG A 270 25.75 2.84 40.26
CA ARG A 270 24.59 1.94 40.28
C ARG A 270 23.31 2.63 39.80
N SER A 271 23.16 3.94 39.99
CA SER A 271 22.01 4.69 39.46
C SER A 271 21.88 4.59 37.94
N THR A 272 22.99 4.35 37.23
CA THR A 272 23.01 4.19 35.76
C THR A 272 22.39 2.86 35.30
N SER A 273 22.20 1.87 36.17
CA SER A 273 21.45 0.65 35.80
C SER A 273 19.97 0.94 35.57
N ILE A 274 19.41 1.91 36.31
CA ILE A 274 18.02 2.37 36.14
C ILE A 274 17.86 3.03 34.77
N GLU A 275 18.85 3.81 34.32
CA GLU A 275 18.89 4.40 32.97
C GLU A 275 18.91 3.33 31.89
N LEU A 276 19.83 2.36 31.97
CA LEU A 276 19.89 1.27 31.00
C LEU A 276 18.59 0.47 30.95
N PHE A 277 17.96 0.23 32.10
CA PHE A 277 16.65 -0.43 32.19
C PHE A 277 15.54 0.42 31.54
N PHE A 278 15.55 1.73 31.79
CA PHE A 278 14.61 2.68 31.19
C PHE A 278 14.75 2.72 29.66
N PHE A 279 15.98 2.81 29.14
CA PHE A 279 16.27 2.74 27.71
C PHE A 279 15.87 1.39 27.09
N GLY A 280 16.10 0.28 27.80
CA GLY A 280 15.66 -1.05 27.39
C GLY A 280 14.14 -1.15 27.27
N SER A 281 13.42 -0.66 28.28
CA SER A 281 11.95 -0.62 28.31
C SER A 281 11.39 0.31 27.21
N GLY A 282 11.99 1.47 27.01
CA GLY A 282 11.66 2.38 25.91
C GLY A 282 11.88 1.74 24.54
N SER A 283 12.92 0.91 24.39
CA SER A 283 13.17 0.14 23.17
C SER A 283 12.11 -0.96 22.94
N VAL A 284 11.61 -1.60 24.00
CA VAL A 284 10.47 -2.54 23.88
C VAL A 284 9.22 -1.81 23.40
N LEU A 285 8.90 -0.66 23.99
CA LEU A 285 7.74 0.13 23.60
C LEU A 285 7.85 0.66 22.16
N ALA A 286 9.03 1.15 21.76
CA ALA A 286 9.32 1.54 20.38
C ALA A 286 9.23 0.34 19.41
N GLY A 287 9.60 -0.85 19.88
CA GLY A 287 9.43 -2.11 19.14
C GLY A 287 7.97 -2.47 18.87
N LEU A 288 7.10 -2.25 19.87
CA LEU A 288 5.66 -2.50 19.77
C LEU A 288 4.95 -1.46 18.88
N LEU A 289 5.29 -0.18 19.03
CA LEU A 289 4.57 0.93 18.40
C LEU A 289 5.09 1.32 17.02
N ALA A 290 6.38 1.10 16.72
CA ALA A 290 7.02 1.64 15.53
C ALA A 290 7.71 0.59 14.66
N ASP A 291 8.73 -0.10 15.17
CA ASP A 291 9.54 -1.04 14.37
C ASP A 291 10.10 -2.17 15.25
N ARG A 292 9.72 -3.43 14.94
CA ARG A 292 10.17 -4.64 15.66
C ARG A 292 11.69 -4.76 15.78
N ARG A 293 12.48 -4.08 14.94
CA ARG A 293 13.94 -4.09 15.03
C ARG A 293 14.47 -3.50 16.32
N PHE A 294 13.73 -2.62 17.00
CA PHE A 294 14.13 -2.11 18.31
C PHE A 294 14.32 -3.22 19.36
N TYR A 295 13.69 -4.40 19.18
CA TYR A 295 13.94 -5.56 20.02
C TYR A 295 15.38 -6.07 19.95
N LEU A 296 16.13 -5.76 18.87
CA LEU A 296 17.55 -6.10 18.79
C LEU A 296 18.38 -5.35 19.83
N ALA A 297 17.93 -4.17 20.28
CA ALA A 297 18.65 -3.38 21.27
C ALA A 297 18.41 -3.87 22.71
N VAL A 298 17.29 -4.54 22.95
CA VAL A 298 16.78 -4.88 24.28
C VAL A 298 17.72 -5.81 25.07
N PRO A 299 18.26 -6.91 24.51
CA PRO A 299 19.15 -7.80 25.25
C PRO A 299 20.42 -7.10 25.74
N GLY A 300 21.03 -6.26 24.90
CA GLY A 300 22.25 -5.52 25.26
C GLY A 300 22.03 -4.55 26.41
N LEU A 301 20.91 -3.80 26.38
CA LEU A 301 20.57 -2.81 27.40
C LEU A 301 20.20 -3.47 28.74
N PHE A 302 19.36 -4.51 28.75
CA PHE A 302 19.00 -5.21 29.98
C PHE A 302 20.17 -5.99 30.58
N LEU A 303 20.98 -6.66 29.75
CA LEU A 303 22.18 -7.33 30.24
C LEU A 303 23.17 -6.32 30.85
N GLY A 304 23.36 -5.17 30.20
CA GLY A 304 24.13 -4.06 30.76
C GLY A 304 23.60 -3.60 32.12
N ALA A 305 22.29 -3.38 32.25
CA ALA A 305 21.66 -2.97 33.50
C ALA A 305 21.91 -3.97 34.64
N ILE A 306 21.78 -5.27 34.36
CA ILE A 306 22.03 -6.34 35.34
C ILE A 306 23.50 -6.36 35.74
N LEU A 307 24.42 -6.33 34.77
CA LEU A 307 25.86 -6.41 35.03
C LEU A 307 26.40 -5.20 35.78
N VAL A 308 25.90 -3.99 35.50
CA VAL A 308 26.22 -2.77 36.27
C VAL A 308 25.81 -2.93 37.74
N THR A 309 24.64 -3.54 37.99
CA THR A 309 24.13 -3.74 39.35
C THR A 309 24.96 -4.79 40.12
N LEU A 310 25.38 -5.86 39.45
CA LEU A 310 26.17 -6.95 40.05
C LEU A 310 27.66 -6.60 40.22
N PHE A 311 28.24 -5.84 39.29
CA PHE A 311 29.66 -5.53 39.23
C PHE A 311 29.91 -4.01 39.18
N PRO A 312 29.58 -3.26 40.25
CA PRO A 312 29.64 -1.81 40.25
C PRO A 312 31.06 -1.25 40.02
N LYS A 313 32.10 -2.01 40.41
CA LYS A 313 33.51 -1.63 40.16
C LYS A 313 33.85 -1.55 38.67
N GLU A 314 33.18 -2.34 37.84
CA GLU A 314 33.38 -2.39 36.40
C GLU A 314 32.17 -1.79 35.64
N ALA A 315 31.33 -0.99 36.32
CA ALA A 315 30.09 -0.47 35.77
C ALA A 315 30.26 0.27 34.44
N GLN A 316 31.30 1.10 34.32
CA GLN A 316 31.59 1.86 33.10
C GLN A 316 31.81 0.92 31.88
N LEU A 317 32.56 -0.16 32.05
CA LEU A 317 32.77 -1.16 31.00
C LEU A 317 31.43 -1.77 30.55
N TRP A 318 30.57 -2.16 31.50
CA TRP A 318 29.28 -2.77 31.21
C TRP A 318 28.28 -1.81 30.57
N ILE A 319 28.29 -0.52 30.94
CA ILE A 319 27.50 0.52 30.29
C ILE A 319 27.90 0.66 28.82
N GLY A 320 29.22 0.79 28.55
CA GLY A 320 29.73 0.93 27.20
C GLY A 320 29.41 -0.29 26.32
N LEU A 321 29.63 -1.50 26.84
CA LEU A 321 29.31 -2.74 26.13
C LEU A 321 27.80 -2.91 25.90
N GLY A 322 26.96 -2.63 26.90
CA GLY A 322 25.50 -2.70 26.77
C GLY A 322 24.96 -1.76 25.70
N ALA A 323 25.49 -0.53 25.64
CA ALA A 323 25.14 0.44 24.61
C ALA A 323 25.53 -0.04 23.19
N LEU A 324 26.74 -0.60 23.02
CA LEU A 324 27.19 -1.13 21.73
C LEU A 324 26.40 -2.36 21.30
N LEU A 325 26.23 -3.34 22.19
CA LEU A 325 25.49 -4.56 21.93
C LEU A 325 24.03 -4.27 21.59
N GLY A 326 23.43 -3.23 22.16
CA GLY A 326 22.08 -2.83 21.82
C GLY A 326 21.99 -2.09 20.48
N ALA A 327 22.76 -1.01 20.34
CA ALA A 327 22.57 -0.07 19.25
C ALA A 327 23.24 -0.49 17.92
N LEU A 328 24.35 -1.24 17.94
CA LEU A 328 25.03 -1.67 16.71
C LEU A 328 24.17 -2.65 15.87
N PRO A 329 23.57 -3.72 16.42
CA PRO A 329 22.71 -4.61 15.63
C PRO A 329 21.49 -3.89 15.07
N LEU A 330 20.90 -2.99 15.87
CA LEU A 330 19.78 -2.15 15.45
C LEU A 330 20.18 -1.27 14.25
N GLY A 331 21.25 -0.49 14.39
CA GLY A 331 21.72 0.41 13.34
C GLY A 331 22.14 -0.33 12.06
N TRP A 332 22.84 -1.46 12.21
CA TRP A 332 23.24 -2.32 11.09
C TRP A 332 22.04 -2.88 10.33
N SER A 333 20.99 -3.31 11.04
CA SER A 333 19.77 -3.85 10.42
C SER A 333 19.09 -2.83 9.51
N TRP A 334 19.08 -1.54 9.88
CA TRP A 334 18.52 -0.47 9.06
C TRP A 334 19.40 -0.13 7.86
N ILE A 335 20.73 -0.16 7.99
CA ILE A 335 21.65 0.04 6.87
C ILE A 335 21.49 -1.08 5.83
N ARG A 336 21.50 -2.34 6.28
CA ARG A 336 21.39 -3.53 5.41
C ARG A 336 20.04 -3.63 4.71
N ALA A 337 18.95 -3.28 5.39
CA ALA A 337 17.63 -3.29 4.75
C ALA A 337 17.48 -2.22 3.66
N GLY A 338 18.24 -1.13 3.73
CA GLY A 338 18.23 -0.09 2.70
C GLY A 338 19.03 -0.44 1.44
N SER A 339 19.88 -1.47 1.43
CA SER A 339 20.60 -1.88 0.22
C SER A 339 19.79 -2.83 -0.67
N ARG A 340 18.86 -3.61 -0.08
CA ARG A 340 18.02 -4.58 -0.80
C ARG A 340 16.84 -3.97 -1.57
N SER A 341 16.52 -2.69 -1.35
CA SER A 341 15.38 -2.02 -1.97
C SER A 341 15.71 -1.22 -3.24
N THR A 342 16.92 -1.37 -3.76
CA THR A 342 17.33 -0.84 -5.06
C THR A 342 17.16 -1.99 -6.04
N PRO A 343 16.09 -2.03 -6.86
CA PRO A 343 16.05 -3.00 -7.95
C PRO A 343 17.30 -2.80 -8.82
N PRO A 344 17.88 -3.87 -9.38
CA PRO A 344 18.92 -3.69 -10.40
C PRO A 344 18.33 -2.78 -11.47
N THR A 345 19.01 -1.67 -11.73
CA THR A 345 18.80 -0.90 -12.96
C THR A 345 18.98 -1.89 -14.09
N SER A 346 17.87 -2.28 -14.73
CA SER A 346 17.87 -2.99 -15.99
C SER A 346 18.34 -2.01 -17.07
N GLU A 347 19.64 -1.76 -17.09
CA GLU A 347 20.38 -1.13 -18.17
C GLU A 347 21.66 -1.95 -18.32
N GLU A 348 21.57 -3.00 -19.14
CA GLU A 348 22.44 -3.26 -20.30
C GLU A 348 21.81 -4.34 -21.18
#